data_AF-A0A2V7HBL0-F1
#
_entry.id   AF-A0A2V7HBL0-F1
#
_cell.length_a   1.000
_cell.length_b   1.000
_cell.length_c   1.000
_cell.angle_alpha   90.00
_cell.angle_beta   90.00
_cell.angle_gamma   90.00
#
_symmetry.space_group_name_H-M   'P 1'
#
loop_
_entity.id
_entity.type
_entity.pdbx_description
1 polymer ?
#
loop_
_entity_poly.entity_id
_entity_poly.type
_entity_poly.pdbx_seq_one_letter_code
_entity_poly.pdbx_strand_id
1 'polypeptide(L)'
;MPAADRYAWGVQNINAMQVHLGRWVDAHLPRSATLAVNDIGAIAYFSRRPVIDLMGLVTPEIRPYRRAGEAGVLRFVAERCPDFVIVFPTWFPELTARRELLTPIYRVRLERNEVSGGPEMVVYRLARCAV
;
A
#
# COMPACT_ATOMS: atom_id res chain seq x y z
N MET A 1 5.21 -7.03 -28.90
CA MET A 1 3.74 -6.96 -28.75
C MET A 1 3.27 -5.60 -29.23
N PRO A 2 2.12 -5.51 -29.93
CA PRO A 2 1.46 -4.25 -30.25
C PRO A 2 1.28 -3.33 -29.04
N ALA A 3 1.27 -2.01 -29.27
CA ALA A 3 1.05 -1.03 -28.19
C ALA A 3 -0.31 -1.20 -27.51
N ALA A 4 -1.36 -1.53 -28.28
CA ALA A 4 -2.69 -1.80 -27.77
C ALA A 4 -2.70 -2.92 -26.71
N ASP A 5 -1.98 -4.02 -26.96
CA ASP A 5 -1.89 -5.13 -26.01
C ASP A 5 -1.19 -4.71 -24.72
N ARG A 6 -0.11 -3.92 -24.82
CA ARG A 6 0.60 -3.42 -23.63
C ARG A 6 -0.30 -2.53 -22.78
N TYR A 7 -1.08 -1.63 -23.39
CA TYR A 7 -2.01 -0.78 -22.65
C TYR A 7 -3.18 -1.57 -22.06
N ALA A 8 -3.71 -2.56 -22.78
CA ALA A 8 -4.73 -3.46 -22.25
C ALA A 8 -4.23 -4.19 -20.99
N TRP A 9 -2.98 -4.68 -21.00
CA TRP A 9 -2.37 -5.26 -19.82
C TRP A 9 -2.14 -4.27 -18.68
N GLY A 10 -1.79 -3.02 -18.99
CA GLY A 10 -1.70 -1.96 -17.98
C GLY A 10 -3.03 -1.73 -17.26
N VAL A 11 -4.13 -1.61 -18.02
CA VAL A 11 -5.48 -1.49 -17.45
C VAL A 11 -5.86 -2.72 -16.64
N GLN A 12 -5.54 -3.92 -17.15
CA GLN A 12 -5.79 -5.17 -16.44
C GLN A 12 -5.06 -5.21 -15.10
N ASN A 13 -3.79 -4.81 -15.04
CA ASN A 13 -2.98 -4.81 -13.83
C ASN A 13 -3.58 -3.91 -12.74
N ILE A 14 -3.94 -2.67 -13.09
CA ILE A 14 -4.53 -1.72 -12.13
C ILE A 14 -5.88 -2.23 -11.60
N ASN A 15 -6.70 -2.84 -12.47
CA ASN A 15 -7.97 -3.43 -12.06
C ASN A 15 -7.78 -4.64 -11.14
N ALA A 16 -6.85 -5.54 -11.50
CA ALA A 16 -6.61 -6.78 -10.76
C ALA A 16 -5.95 -6.54 -9.40
N MET A 17 -5.21 -5.44 -9.23
CA MET A 17 -4.50 -5.13 -7.98
C MET A 17 -5.09 -3.95 -7.21
N GLN A 18 -4.88 -2.71 -7.62
CA GLN A 18 -5.22 -1.54 -6.81
C GLN A 18 -6.74 -1.33 -6.68
N VAL A 19 -7.51 -1.53 -7.77
CA VAL A 19 -8.98 -1.47 -7.71
C VAL A 19 -9.54 -2.61 -6.87
N HIS A 20 -9.03 -3.83 -7.08
CA HIS A 20 -9.41 -5.00 -6.29
C HIS A 20 -9.14 -4.79 -4.81
N LEU A 21 -7.94 -4.32 -4.43
CA LEU A 21 -7.58 -4.02 -3.04
C LEU A 21 -8.47 -2.95 -2.44
N GLY A 22 -8.75 -1.85 -3.17
CA GLY A 22 -9.66 -0.81 -2.70
C GLY A 22 -11.06 -1.34 -2.39
N ARG A 23 -11.62 -2.20 -3.26
CA ARG A 23 -12.92 -2.86 -3.04
C ARG A 23 -12.88 -3.90 -1.93
N TRP A 24 -11.79 -4.66 -1.83
CA TRP A 24 -11.61 -5.64 -0.77
C TRP A 24 -11.57 -4.95 0.59
N VAL A 25 -10.82 -3.85 0.71
CA VAL A 25 -10.81 -3.02 1.91
C VAL A 25 -12.20 -2.49 2.21
N ASP A 26 -12.93 -2.02 1.18
CA ASP A 26 -14.30 -1.52 1.33
C ASP A 26 -15.23 -2.54 1.99
N ALA A 27 -15.12 -3.80 1.61
CA ALA A 27 -15.96 -4.88 2.08
C ALA A 27 -15.52 -5.50 3.43
N HIS A 28 -14.21 -5.45 3.77
CA HIS A 28 -13.67 -6.28 4.87
C HIS A 28 -13.10 -5.49 6.05
N LEU A 29 -12.73 -4.22 5.88
CA LEU A 29 -12.11 -3.42 6.95
C LEU A 29 -13.09 -2.40 7.53
N PRO A 30 -12.96 -2.03 8.82
CA PRO A 30 -13.81 -1.01 9.43
C PRO A 30 -13.83 0.30 8.66
N ARG A 31 -14.98 0.98 8.66
CA ARG A 31 -15.12 2.28 7.95
C ARG A 31 -14.27 3.39 8.55
N SER A 32 -13.92 3.28 9.83
CA SER A 32 -13.04 4.21 10.55
C SER A 32 -11.55 3.88 10.39
N ALA A 33 -11.20 2.77 9.73
CA ALA A 33 -9.81 2.33 9.63
C ALA A 33 -8.97 3.30 8.80
N THR A 34 -7.78 3.64 9.31
CA THR A 34 -6.78 4.45 8.61
C THR A 34 -5.78 3.56 7.88
N LEU A 35 -5.47 3.89 6.63
CA LEU A 35 -4.59 3.10 5.78
C LEU A 35 -3.31 3.87 5.46
N ALA A 36 -2.14 3.33 5.77
CA ALA A 36 -0.88 3.78 5.17
C ALA A 36 -0.61 3.02 3.88
N VAL A 37 -0.48 3.71 2.75
CA VAL A 37 -0.37 3.08 1.43
C VAL A 37 0.72 3.74 0.58
N ASN A 38 1.40 2.97 -0.27
CA ASN A 38 2.35 3.55 -1.23
C ASN A 38 1.70 3.96 -2.55
N ASP A 39 0.63 3.27 -2.98
CA ASP A 39 -0.16 3.65 -4.16
C ASP A 39 -1.56 4.08 -3.70
N ILE A 40 -1.78 5.39 -3.57
CA ILE A 40 -3.06 5.92 -3.07
C ILE A 40 -4.21 5.67 -4.06
N GLY A 41 -4.10 6.12 -5.32
CA GLY A 41 -5.22 6.40 -6.24
C GLY A 41 -6.47 5.52 -6.09
N ALA A 42 -6.50 4.38 -6.78
CA ALA A 42 -7.66 3.48 -6.77
C ALA A 42 -7.94 2.90 -5.37
N ILE A 43 -6.92 2.63 -4.56
CA ILE A 43 -7.10 2.10 -3.20
C ILE A 43 -7.88 3.11 -2.36
N ALA A 44 -7.45 4.36 -2.30
CA ALA A 44 -8.12 5.45 -1.58
C ALA A 44 -9.54 5.68 -2.11
N TYR A 45 -9.71 5.73 -3.43
CA TYR A 45 -11.01 5.99 -4.07
C TYR A 45 -12.05 4.90 -3.75
N PHE A 46 -11.73 3.63 -4.03
CA PHE A 46 -12.69 2.54 -3.81
C PHE A 46 -12.81 2.15 -2.35
N SER A 47 -11.74 2.29 -1.57
CA SER A 47 -11.82 2.01 -0.14
C SER A 47 -12.61 3.09 0.57
N ARG A 48 -12.58 4.38 0.22
CA ARG A 48 -13.28 5.43 1.00
C ARG A 48 -12.83 5.47 2.48
N ARG A 49 -11.56 5.15 2.73
CA ARG A 49 -10.93 5.24 4.06
C ARG A 49 -9.98 6.45 4.11
N PRO A 50 -9.71 7.02 5.29
CA PRO A 50 -8.58 7.92 5.48
C PRO A 50 -7.27 7.25 5.06
N VAL A 51 -6.49 7.92 4.20
CA VAL A 51 -5.21 7.41 3.72
C VAL A 51 -4.04 8.29 4.16
N ILE A 52 -2.95 7.63 4.54
CA ILE A 52 -1.63 8.20 4.76
C ILE A 52 -0.78 7.77 3.57
N ASP A 53 -0.37 8.73 2.76
CA ASP A 53 0.40 8.47 1.56
C ASP A 53 1.89 8.35 1.87
N LEU A 54 2.40 7.13 1.72
CA LEU A 54 3.80 6.82 1.99
C LEU A 54 4.76 7.36 0.92
N MET A 55 4.25 7.95 -0.16
CA MET A 55 5.03 8.59 -1.21
C MET A 55 5.02 10.13 -1.10
N GLY A 56 4.05 10.70 -0.40
CA GLY A 56 4.02 12.12 -0.06
C GLY A 56 3.43 13.05 -1.14
N LEU A 57 2.58 12.51 -2.01
CA LEU A 57 1.73 13.27 -2.94
C LEU A 57 0.60 13.99 -2.18
N VAL A 58 -0.10 13.28 -1.28
CA VAL A 58 -1.19 13.86 -0.45
C VAL A 58 -0.88 13.91 1.05
N THR A 59 0.28 13.41 1.47
CA THR A 59 0.79 13.51 2.85
C THR A 59 2.21 14.08 2.82
N PRO A 60 2.39 15.38 2.52
CA PRO A 60 3.71 15.98 2.31
C PRO A 60 4.63 15.90 3.54
N GLU A 61 4.09 15.69 4.73
CA GLU A 61 4.81 15.56 6.00
C GLU A 61 5.76 14.34 6.03
N ILE A 62 5.50 13.32 5.21
CA ILE A 62 6.39 12.15 5.14
C ILE A 62 7.70 12.44 4.39
N ARG A 63 7.76 13.48 3.55
CA ARG A 63 8.92 13.77 2.69
C ARG A 63 10.27 13.80 3.44
N PRO A 64 10.43 14.46 4.61
CA PRO A 64 11.66 14.35 5.40
C PRO A 64 12.00 12.93 5.85
N TYR A 65 11.00 12.13 6.24
CA TYR A 65 11.18 10.73 6.62
C TYR A 65 11.61 9.86 5.45
N ARG A 66 11.01 10.04 4.26
CA ARG A 66 11.44 9.34 3.03
C ARG A 66 12.89 9.65 2.65
N ARG A 67 13.34 10.90 2.85
CA ARG A 67 14.75 11.29 2.60
C ARG A 67 15.73 10.58 3.52
N ALA A 68 15.29 10.13 4.70
CA ALA A 68 16.07 9.32 5.62
C ALA A 68 16.02 7.81 5.29
N GLY A 69 15.47 7.43 4.13
CA GLY A 69 15.34 6.04 3.72
C GLY A 69 14.20 5.30 4.41
N GLU A 70 14.22 3.97 4.31
CA GLU A 70 13.15 3.12 4.83
C GLU A 70 13.02 3.20 6.36
N ALA A 71 14.14 3.31 7.10
CA ALA A 71 14.13 3.54 8.54
C ALA A 71 13.33 4.81 8.93
N GLY A 72 13.39 5.85 8.09
CA GLY A 72 12.56 7.04 8.27
C GLY A 72 11.08 6.75 8.04
N VAL A 73 10.72 6.02 6.98
CA VAL A 73 9.33 5.61 6.71
C VAL A 73 8.79 4.76 7.85
N LEU A 74 9.58 3.84 8.39
CA LEU A 74 9.21 3.02 9.54
C LEU A 74 8.90 3.89 10.76
N ARG A 75 9.76 4.87 11.06
CA ARG A 75 9.52 5.83 12.14
C ARG A 75 8.22 6.62 11.90
N PHE A 76 7.98 7.07 10.67
CA PHE A 76 6.74 7.77 10.32
C PHE A 76 5.49 6.89 10.51
N VAL A 77 5.53 5.63 10.07
CA VAL A 77 4.43 4.69 10.27
C VAL A 77 4.19 4.44 11.76
N ALA A 78 5.25 4.31 12.56
CA ALA A 78 5.13 4.17 14.02
C ALA A 78 4.49 5.41 14.67
N GLU A 79 4.94 6.62 14.29
CA GLU A 79 4.41 7.89 14.79
C GLU A 79 2.95 8.15 14.37
N ARG A 80 2.59 7.82 13.12
CA ARG A 80 1.24 8.04 12.58
C ARG A 80 0.26 6.94 12.93
N CYS A 81 0.75 5.76 13.34
CA CYS A 81 -0.05 4.71 13.95
C CYS A 81 -1.29 4.29 13.10
N PRO A 82 -1.14 3.94 11.81
CA PRO A 82 -2.27 3.50 10.98
C PRO A 82 -2.80 2.13 11.42
N ASP A 83 -4.09 1.86 11.23
CA ASP A 83 -4.65 0.52 11.50
C ASP A 83 -4.10 -0.53 10.52
N PHE A 84 -3.90 -0.14 9.27
CA PHE A 84 -3.42 -1.04 8.21
C PHE A 84 -2.35 -0.39 7.34
N VAL A 85 -1.44 -1.22 6.85
CA VAL A 85 -0.41 -0.84 5.87
C VAL A 85 -0.65 -1.64 4.59
N ILE A 86 -0.78 -0.99 3.44
CA ILE A 86 -0.98 -1.65 2.14
C ILE A 86 0.15 -1.25 1.21
N VAL A 87 1.11 -2.15 1.01
CA VAL A 87 2.32 -1.84 0.26
C VAL A 87 2.81 -2.97 -0.63
N PHE A 88 3.63 -2.61 -1.62
CA PHE A 88 4.55 -3.57 -2.25
C PHE A 88 5.66 -3.95 -1.25
N PRO A 89 5.80 -5.21 -0.84
CA PRO A 89 6.84 -5.60 0.12
C PRO A 89 8.25 -5.31 -0.40
N THR A 90 8.46 -5.34 -1.71
CA THR A 90 9.74 -5.03 -2.36
C THR A 90 10.14 -3.57 -2.26
N TRP A 91 9.20 -2.65 -1.99
CA TRP A 91 9.50 -1.23 -1.79
C TRP A 91 9.86 -0.92 -0.34
N PHE A 92 9.40 -1.75 0.59
CA PHE A 92 9.64 -1.61 2.04
C PHE A 92 10.00 -2.96 2.68
N PRO A 93 11.15 -3.55 2.31
CA PRO A 93 11.56 -4.86 2.84
C PRO A 93 11.82 -4.85 4.34
N GLU A 94 12.43 -3.81 4.92
CA GLU A 94 12.71 -3.74 6.36
C GLU A 94 11.43 -3.59 7.19
N LEU A 95 10.47 -2.79 6.72
CA LEU A 95 9.18 -2.59 7.36
C LEU A 95 8.37 -3.88 7.32
N THR A 96 8.28 -4.54 6.16
CA THR A 96 7.44 -5.73 5.99
C THR A 96 8.05 -7.01 6.54
N ALA A 97 9.37 -7.04 6.82
CA ALA A 97 10.04 -8.11 7.53
C ALA A 97 9.70 -8.17 9.03
N ARG A 98 9.25 -7.05 9.63
CA ARG A 98 8.93 -6.93 11.07
C ARG A 98 7.56 -7.53 11.41
N ARG A 99 7.51 -8.86 11.54
CA ARG A 99 6.29 -9.62 11.86
C ARG A 99 5.69 -9.29 13.22
N GLU A 100 6.50 -8.76 14.14
CA GLU A 100 6.08 -8.27 15.45
C GLU A 100 5.28 -6.95 15.38
N LEU A 101 5.41 -6.21 14.27
CA LEU A 101 4.65 -4.98 14.00
C LEU A 101 3.55 -5.21 12.97
N LEU A 102 3.84 -5.93 11.88
CA LEU A 102 2.96 -6.09 10.73
C LEU A 102 2.57 -7.55 10.52
N THR A 103 1.28 -7.84 10.71
CA THR A 103 0.70 -9.15 10.40
C THR A 103 0.03 -9.10 9.02
N PRO A 104 0.47 -9.87 8.01
CA PRO A 104 -0.19 -9.91 6.71
C PRO A 104 -1.58 -10.56 6.84
N ILE A 105 -2.61 -9.92 6.30
CA ILE A 105 -4.00 -10.42 6.36
C ILE A 105 -4.60 -10.68 4.98
N TYR A 106 -4.06 -10.05 3.94
CA TYR A 106 -4.52 -10.25 2.56
C TYR A 106 -3.41 -9.93 1.56
N ARG A 107 -3.42 -10.57 0.40
CA ARG A 107 -2.42 -10.35 -0.66
C ARG A 107 -3.05 -10.46 -2.03
N VAL A 108 -2.54 -9.67 -2.97
CA VAL A 108 -2.82 -9.80 -4.39
C VAL A 108 -1.51 -9.98 -5.13
N ARG A 109 -1.45 -10.98 -6.01
CA ARG A 109 -0.31 -11.25 -6.88
C ARG A 109 -0.76 -11.20 -8.33
N LEU A 110 -0.03 -10.45 -9.16
CA LEU A 110 -0.20 -10.43 -10.60
C LEU A 110 0.66 -11.54 -11.22
N GLU A 111 0.08 -12.32 -12.12
CA GLU A 111 0.84 -13.29 -12.94
C GLU A 111 1.77 -12.58 -13.93
N ARG A 112 1.30 -11.43 -14.46
CA ARG A 112 2.02 -10.57 -15.38
C ARG A 112 1.97 -9.14 -14.87
N ASN A 113 3.12 -8.54 -14.58
CA ASN A 113 3.23 -7.16 -14.14
C ASN A 113 3.84 -6.27 -15.24
N GLU A 114 3.03 -5.43 -15.86
CA GLU A 114 3.42 -4.45 -16.88
C GLU A 114 3.59 -3.03 -16.31
N VAL A 115 2.76 -2.64 -15.33
CA VAL A 115 2.69 -1.24 -14.87
C VAL A 115 2.62 -1.05 -13.34
N SER A 116 2.39 -2.10 -12.55
CA SER A 116 2.34 -1.97 -11.08
C SER A 116 3.74 -1.91 -10.47
N GLY A 117 3.88 -1.24 -9.33
CA GLY A 117 5.17 -1.06 -8.64
C GLY A 117 5.86 -2.36 -8.21
N GLY A 118 5.11 -3.46 -8.10
CA GLY A 118 5.61 -4.80 -7.83
C GLY A 118 4.61 -5.88 -8.21
N PRO A 119 5.04 -7.15 -8.32
CA PRO A 119 4.17 -8.26 -8.69
C PRO A 119 3.22 -8.70 -7.56
N GLU A 120 3.50 -8.32 -6.31
CA GLU A 120 2.67 -8.62 -5.14
C GLU A 120 2.47 -7.37 -4.30
N MET A 121 1.23 -7.08 -3.92
CA MET A 121 0.87 -6.04 -2.95
C MET A 121 0.09 -6.67 -1.79
N VAL A 122 0.44 -6.28 -0.58
CA VAL A 122 0.00 -6.98 0.64
C VAL A 122 -0.64 -5.98 1.60
N VAL A 123 -1.76 -6.41 2.20
CA VAL A 123 -2.43 -5.74 3.31
C VAL A 123 -1.91 -6.32 4.62
N TYR A 124 -1.37 -5.46 5.46
CA TYR A 124 -0.90 -5.77 6.80
C TYR A 124 -1.78 -5.07 7.83
N ARG A 125 -2.10 -5.77 8.92
CA ARG A 125 -2.63 -5.18 10.14
C ARG A 125 -1.46 -4.74 11.01
N LEU A 126 -1.50 -3.50 11.51
CA LEU A 126 -0.54 -3.02 12.51
C LEU A 126 -0.94 -3.56 13.89
N ALA A 127 -0.06 -4.31 14.54
CA ALA A 127 -0.36 -4.95 15.83
C ALA A 127 -0.32 -3.96 17.00
N ARG A 128 0.63 -3.03 16.96
CA ARG A 128 0.82 -1.95 17.94
C ARG A 128 1.68 -0.86 17.32
N CYS A 129 1.48 0.35 17.81
CA CYS A 129 2.34 1.47 17.44
C CYS A 129 3.59 1.38 18.30
N ALA A 130 4.76 1.42 17.66
CA ALA A 130 6.03 1.43 18.36
C ALA A 130 6.18 2.80 19.02
N VAL A 131 5.84 2.87 20.31
CA VAL A 131 6.18 3.98 21.21
C VAL A 131 7.51 3.66 21.86
#